data_AF-A0A444GM85-F1
#
_entry.id   AF-A0A444GM85-F1
#
_cell.length_a   1.000
_cell.length_b   1.000
_cell.length_c   1.000
_cell.angle_alpha   90.00
_cell.angle_beta   90.00
_cell.angle_gamma   90.00
#
_symmetry.space_group_name_H-M   'P 1'
#
loop_
_entity.id
_entity.type
_entity.pdbx_description
1 polymer ?
#
loop_
_entity_poly.entity_id
_entity_poly.type
_entity_poly.pdbx_seq_one_letter_code
_entity_poly.pdbx_strand_id
1 'polypeptide(L)' 'MAYNKKNLYKKIIEIQELTKSCQSLGMTNVHIFNEYISNHYHISKRTFDEYLGIPAERELKKLVDAENSQTKLFADE' A
#
# COMPACT_ATOMS: atom_id res chain seq x y z
N MET A 1 5.71 -18.40 5.81
CA MET A 1 5.28 -17.25 4.97
C MET A 1 5.11 -16.06 5.89
N ALA A 2 6.12 -15.20 5.99
CA ALA A 2 6.06 -14.03 6.86
C ALA A 2 5.22 -12.94 6.18
N TYR A 3 4.36 -12.26 6.94
CA TYR A 3 3.67 -11.05 6.51
C TYR A 3 4.71 -9.96 6.24
N ASN A 4 5.27 -9.96 5.02
CA ASN A 4 6.30 -9.00 4.64
C ASN A 4 5.66 -7.62 4.58
N LYS A 5 6.10 -6.72 5.45
CA LYS A 5 5.70 -5.30 5.47
C LYS A 5 5.79 -4.67 4.06
N LYS A 6 6.77 -5.12 3.26
CA LYS A 6 6.93 -4.77 1.84
C LYS A 6 5.68 -5.07 1.00
N ASN A 7 5.11 -6.27 1.13
CA ASN A 7 3.91 -6.67 0.38
C ASN A 7 2.67 -5.91 0.87
N LEU A 8 2.57 -5.66 2.17
CA LEU A 8 1.50 -4.84 2.73
C LEU A 8 1.54 -3.42 2.16
N TYR A 9 2.71 -2.76 2.18
CA TYR A 9 2.82 -1.40 1.63
C TYR A 9 2.56 -1.35 0.13
N LYS A 10 2.98 -2.35 -0.64
CA LYS A 10 2.62 -2.46 -2.06
C LYS A 10 1.09 -2.52 -2.26
N LYS A 11 0.39 -3.37 -1.50
CA LYS A 11 -1.08 -3.45 -1.54
C LYS A 11 -1.73 -2.12 -1.16
N ILE A 12 -1.21 -1.42 -0.16
CA ILE A 12 -1.73 -0.10 0.24
C ILE A 12 -1.55 0.92 -0.89
N ILE A 13 -0.39 0.96 -1.54
CA ILE A 13 -0.12 1.86 -2.67
C ILE A 13 -1.09 1.59 -3.81
N GLU A 14 -1.31 0.32 -4.17
CA GLU A 14 -2.26 -0.09 -5.20
C GLU A 14 -3.68 0.43 -4.91
N ILE A 15 -4.15 0.26 -3.66
CA ILE A 15 -5.46 0.77 -3.21
C ILE A 15 -5.52 2.30 -3.30
N GLN A 16 -4.44 2.99 -2.90
CA GLN A 16 -4.36 4.45 -2.95
C GLN A 16 -4.38 4.98 -4.39
N GLU A 17 -3.64 4.35 -5.30
CA GLU A 17 -3.62 4.69 -6.73
C GLU A 17 -5.00 4.49 -7.36
N LEU A 18 -5.62 3.33 -7.15
CA LEU A 18 -6.96 3.05 -7.63
C LEU A 18 -7.97 4.08 -7.12
N THR A 19 -7.89 4.41 -5.82
CA THR A 19 -8.77 5.42 -5.21
C THR A 19 -8.57 6.79 -5.84
N LYS A 20 -7.32 7.23 -6.06
CA LYS A 20 -7.01 8.50 -6.73
C LYS A 20 -7.56 8.54 -8.16
N SER A 21 -7.43 7.44 -8.91
CA SER A 21 -7.97 7.31 -10.27
C SER A 21 -9.49 7.38 -10.30
N CYS A 22 -10.19 6.78 -9.33
CA CYS A 22 -11.64 6.89 -9.25
C CYS A 22 -12.11 8.27 -8.75
N GLN A 23 -11.36 8.88 -7.83
CA GLN A 23 -11.64 10.24 -7.35
C GLN A 23 -11.49 11.29 -8.44
N SER A 24 -10.51 11.14 -9.34
CA SER A 24 -10.36 12.06 -10.50
C SER A 24 -11.53 11.96 -11.48
N LEU A 25 -12.27 10.85 -11.47
CA LEU A 25 -13.53 10.66 -12.20
C LEU A 25 -14.76 11.18 -11.43
N GLY A 26 -14.58 11.75 -10.23
CA GLY A 26 -15.64 12.30 -9.40
C GLY A 26 -16.33 11.30 -8.47
N MET A 27 -15.80 10.09 -8.30
CA MET A 27 -16.38 9.09 -7.41
C MET A 27 -16.09 9.39 -5.94
N THR A 28 -17.04 9.10 -5.06
CA THR A 28 -16.87 9.24 -3.61
C THR A 28 -16.17 8.01 -3.02
N ASN A 29 -15.45 8.20 -1.91
CA ASN A 29 -14.76 7.11 -1.22
C ASN A 29 -15.69 5.96 -0.80
N VAL A 30 -16.95 6.27 -0.47
CA VAL A 30 -17.95 5.24 -0.12
C VAL A 30 -18.28 4.38 -1.33
N HIS A 31 -18.48 5.00 -2.49
CA HIS A 31 -18.75 4.28 -3.73
C HIS A 31 -17.53 3.46 -4.16
N ILE A 32 -16.33 4.06 -4.11
CA ILE A 32 -15.08 3.39 -4.43
C ILE A 32 -14.90 2.15 -3.54
N PHE A 33 -15.14 2.30 -2.24
CA PHE A 33 -15.02 1.19 -1.30
C PHE A 33 -15.97 0.04 -1.62
N ASN A 34 -17.26 0.34 -1.83
CA ASN A 34 -18.27 -0.68 -2.06
C ASN A 34 -18.09 -1.43 -3.38
N GLU A 35 -17.80 -0.71 -4.47
CA GLU A 35 -17.72 -1.31 -5.80
C GLU A 35 -16.36 -1.99 -6.05
N TYR A 36 -15.27 -1.29 -5.73
CA TYR A 36 -13.93 -1.68 -6.18
C TYR A 36 -13.06 -2.26 -5.06
N ILE A 37 -13.20 -1.82 -3.81
CA ILE A 37 -12.24 -2.22 -2.76
C ILE A 37 -12.71 -3.46 -2.00
N SER A 38 -13.97 -3.47 -1.56
CA SER A 38 -14.51 -4.54 -0.72
C SER A 38 -14.48 -5.90 -1.44
N ASN A 39 -14.87 -5.91 -2.72
CA ASN A 39 -14.93 -7.11 -3.54
C ASN A 39 -13.55 -7.66 -3.90
N HIS A 40 -12.56 -6.80 -4.16
CA HIS A 40 -11.23 -7.23 -4.62
C HIS A 40 -10.26 -7.53 -3.48
N TYR A 41 -10.26 -6.72 -2.43
CA TYR A 41 -9.25 -6.80 -1.37
C TYR A 41 -9.76 -7.43 -0.07
N HIS A 42 -11.08 -7.63 0.04
CA HIS A 42 -11.77 -8.19 1.20
C HIS A 42 -11.38 -7.48 2.51
N ILE A 43 -11.28 -6.15 2.47
CA ILE A 43 -10.97 -5.32 3.63
C ILE A 43 -12.20 -4.58 4.13
N SER A 44 -12.21 -4.26 5.42
CA SER A 44 -13.26 -3.44 6.02
C SER A 44 -13.12 -1.97 5.60
N LYS A 45 -14.22 -1.21 5.68
CA LYS A 45 -14.18 0.25 5.43
C LYS A 45 -13.16 0.94 6.32
N ARG A 46 -13.09 0.55 7.60
CA ARG A 46 -12.11 1.08 8.55
C ARG A 46 -10.68 0.87 8.05
N THR A 47 -10.36 -0.35 7.60
CA THR A 47 -9.03 -0.67 7.07
C THR A 47 -8.72 0.12 5.81
N PHE A 48 -9.71 0.33 4.95
CA PHE A 48 -9.57 1.19 3.78
C PHE A 48 -9.25 2.64 4.17
N ASP A 49 -10.00 3.23 5.10
CA ASP A 49 -9.76 4.59 5.59
C ASP A 49 -8.37 4.71 6.24
N GLU A 50 -7.95 3.72 7.02
CA GLU A 50 -6.59 3.62 7.58
C GLU A 50 -5.53 3.58 6.47
N TYR A 51 -5.75 2.79 5.42
CA TYR A 51 -4.83 2.66 4.29
C TYR A 51 -4.67 3.96 3.51
N LEU A 52 -5.73 4.76 3.35
CA LEU A 52 -5.62 6.08 2.69
C LEU A 52 -4.74 7.07 3.48
N GLY A 53 -4.65 6.93 4.80
CA GLY A 53 -3.83 7.79 5.67
C GLY A 53 -2.37 7.35 5.83
N ILE A 54 -2.01 6.13 5.41
CA ILE A 54 -0.65 5.59 5.59
C ILE A 54 0.28 6.14 4.49
N PRO A 55 1.46 6.69 4.83
CA PRO A 55 2.47 7.10 3.85
C PRO A 55 3.24 5.90 3.28
N ALA A 56 2.54 4.98 2.60
CA ALA A 56 3.05 3.66 2.21
C ALA A 56 4.26 3.72 1.27
N GLU A 57 4.29 4.65 0.31
CA GLU A 57 5.44 4.85 -0.59
C GLU A 57 6.72 5.18 0.18
N ARG A 58 6.64 6.06 1.18
CA ARG A 58 7.77 6.46 2.01
C ARG A 58 8.29 5.28 2.83
N GLU A 59 7.38 4.53 3.45
CA GLU A 59 7.76 3.38 4.28
C GLU A 59 8.32 2.23 3.42
N LEU A 60 7.78 2.01 2.22
CA LEU A 60 8.33 1.04 1.28
C LEU A 60 9.75 1.41 0.86
N LYS A 61 10.02 2.70 0.58
CA LYS A 61 11.36 3.18 0.24
C LYS A 61 12.36 2.93 1.36
N LYS A 62 12.01 3.26 2.61
CA LYS A 62 12.86 2.98 3.78
C LYS A 62 13.23 1.50 3.91
N LEU A 63 12.27 0.60 3.68
CA LEU A 63 12.52 -0.84 3.73
C LEU A 63 13.49 -1.29 2.64
N VAL A 64 13.32 -0.78 1.42
CA VAL A 64 14.22 -1.10 0.29
C VAL A 64 15.63 -0.56 0.55
N ASP A 65 15.75 0.67 1.05
CA ASP A 65 17.04 1.28 1.38
C ASP A 65 17.76 0.52 2.50
N ALA A 66 17.02 0.04 3.51
CA ALA A 66 17.56 -0.80 4.57
C ALA A 66 18.05 -2.17 4.04
N GLU A 67 17.26 -2.86 3.20
CA GLU A 67 17.67 -4.12 2.55
C GLU A 67 18.94 -3.95 1.71
N ASN A 68 19.02 -2.87 0.93
CA ASN A 68 20.17 -2.55 0.09
C ASN A 68 21.42 -2.24 0.93
N SER A 69 21.26 -1.55 2.06
CA SER A 69 22.38 -1.22 2.95
C SER A 69 22.93 -2.47 3.64
N GLN A 70 22.04 -3.38 4.07
CA GLN A 70 22.42 -4.65 4.66
C GLN A 70 23.18 -5.54 3.66
N THR A 71 22.71 -5.62 2.41
CA THR A 71 23.34 -6.46 1.37
C THR A 71 24.77 -6.02 1.06
N LYS A 72 25.03 -4.69 1.05
CA LYS A 72 26.37 -4.14 0.80
C LYS A 72 27.36 -4.47 1.91
N LEU A 73 26.91 -4.58 3.16
CA LEU A 73 27.78 -4.86 4.32
C LEU A 73 28.43 -6.26 4.28
N PHE A 74 27.86 -7.19 3.52
CA PHE A 74 28.31 -8.58 3.42
C PHE A 74 28.94 -8.92 2.05
N ALA A 75 29.11 -7.93 1.16
CA ALA A 75 29.62 -8.15 -0.20
C ALA A 75 31.13 -7.85 -0.34
N ASP A 76 31.79 -7.37 0.72
CA ASP A 76 33.21 -7.01 0.77
C ASP A 76 34.05 -8.07 1.52
N GLU A 77 33.90 -9.36 1.20
CA GLU A 77 34.79 -10.47 1.61
C GLU A 77 35.24 -11.32 0.41
#